data_AF-A0A661R0H5-F1
#
_entry.id   AF-A0A661R0H5-F1
#
_cell.length_a   1.000
_cell.length_b   1.000
_cell.length_c   1.000
_cell.angle_alpha   90.00
_cell.angle_beta   90.00
_cell.angle_gamma   90.00
#
_symmetry.space_group_name_H-M   'P 1'
#
loop_
_entity.id
_entity.type
_entity.pdbx_description
1 polymer ?
#
loop_
_entity_poly.entity_id
_entity_poly.type
_entity_poly.pdbx_seq_one_letter_code
_entity_poly.pdbx_strand_id
1 'polypeptide(L)'
;LIFALFLFYGLKDTLSQQKWLLPIGLISGFLGLMAQESGWVVAEVGRQPWAIYGLLPVKVATTNLAAVNVQITFFMFLGLFTLLLAAEISIMLKQISIGPSEES
;
A
#
# COMPACT_ATOMS: atom_id res chain seq x y z
N LEU A 1 -7.54 -0.10 -19.99
CA LEU A 1 -7.88 1.11 -20.79
C LEU A 1 -6.99 2.30 -20.42
N ILE A 2 -7.01 2.80 -19.18
CA ILE A 2 -6.13 3.90 -18.73
C ILE A 2 -4.63 3.55 -18.92
N PHE A 3 -4.21 2.34 -18.52
CA PHE A 3 -2.84 1.85 -18.77
C PHE A 3 -2.44 1.86 -20.26
N ALA A 4 -3.35 1.47 -21.15
CA ALA A 4 -3.08 1.44 -22.60
C ALA A 4 -2.94 2.86 -23.17
N LEU A 5 -3.70 3.84 -22.66
CA LEU A 5 -3.55 5.25 -23.02
C LEU A 5 -2.21 5.82 -22.54
N PHE A 6 -1.82 5.54 -21.29
CA PHE A 6 -0.50 5.90 -20.76
C PHE A 6 0.64 5.30 -21.59
N LEU A 7 0.53 4.03 -21.98
CA LEU A 7 1.53 3.34 -22.79
C LEU A 7 1.59 3.93 -24.21
N PHE A 8 0.45 4.19 -24.84
CA PHE A 8 0.40 4.79 -26.18
C PHE A 8 0.97 6.22 -26.22
N TYR A 9 0.62 7.08 -25.27
CA TYR A 9 1.13 8.46 -25.20
C TYR A 9 2.57 8.53 -24.66
N GLY A 10 3.00 7.55 -23.87
CA GLY A 10 4.39 7.37 -23.44
C GLY A 10 5.29 6.98 -24.60
N LEU A 11 4.88 6.03 -25.45
CA LEU A 11 5.63 5.64 -26.65
C LEU A 11 5.76 6.75 -27.71
N LYS A 12 4.90 7.78 -27.66
CA LYS A 12 4.92 8.93 -28.56
C LYS A 12 5.60 10.17 -27.96
N ASP A 13 6.17 10.07 -26.75
CA ASP A 13 6.75 11.18 -25.98
C ASP A 13 5.82 12.42 -25.83
N THR A 14 4.52 12.25 -26.05
CA THR A 14 3.53 13.34 -26.03
C THR A 14 2.79 13.42 -24.69
N LEU A 15 3.22 12.62 -23.70
CA LEU A 15 2.55 12.47 -22.41
C LEU A 15 2.46 13.80 -21.64
N SER A 16 3.52 14.63 -21.71
CA SER A 16 3.56 15.96 -21.08
C SER A 16 2.52 16.94 -21.65
N GLN A 17 2.09 16.74 -22.91
CA GLN A 17 1.07 17.60 -23.54
C GLN A 17 -0.35 17.26 -23.06
N GLN A 18 -0.57 16.05 -22.54
CA GLN A 18 -1.88 15.57 -22.10
C GLN A 18 -2.11 15.88 -20.60
N LYS A 19 -2.35 17.16 -20.29
CA LYS A 19 -2.50 17.66 -18.90
C LYS A 19 -3.60 16.96 -18.08
N TRP A 20 -4.63 16.43 -18.73
CA TRP A 20 -5.72 15.69 -18.07
C TRP A 20 -5.31 14.27 -17.65
N LEU A 21 -4.31 13.69 -18.31
CA LEU A 21 -3.84 12.34 -18.04
C LEU A 21 -2.89 12.30 -16.84
N LEU A 22 -2.11 13.35 -16.60
CA LEU A 22 -1.18 13.49 -15.49
C LEU A 22 -1.81 13.27 -14.09
N PRO A 23 -2.92 13.94 -13.70
CA PRO A 23 -3.55 13.71 -12.40
C PRO A 23 -4.16 12.31 -12.28
N ILE A 24 -4.63 11.73 -13.39
CA ILE A 24 -5.14 10.34 -13.41
C ILE A 24 -4.01 9.35 -13.10
N GLY A 25 -2.79 9.61 -13.57
CA GLY A 25 -1.62 8.79 -13.26
C GLY A 25 -1.29 8.79 -11.78
N LEU A 26 -1.30 9.97 -11.15
CA LEU A 26 -1.06 10.10 -9.71
C LEU A 26 -2.11 9.32 -8.90
N ILE A 27 -3.40 9.50 -9.20
CA ILE A 27 -4.49 8.79 -8.52
C ILE A 27 -4.40 7.28 -8.77
N SER A 28 -4.04 6.86 -9.98
CA SER A 28 -3.92 5.44 -10.32
C SER A 28 -2.85 4.73 -9.48
N GLY A 29 -1.76 5.42 -9.12
CA GLY A 29 -0.76 4.89 -8.19
C GLY A 29 -1.35 4.59 -6.81
N PHE A 30 -2.07 5.55 -6.23
CA PHE A 30 -2.76 5.35 -4.95
C PHE A 30 -3.82 4.26 -5.01
N LEU A 31 -4.61 4.21 -6.09
CA LEU A 31 -5.61 3.16 -6.30
C LEU A 31 -4.96 1.78 -6.43
N GLY A 32 -3.78 1.68 -7.04
CA GLY A 32 -3.02 0.45 -7.13
C GLY A 32 -2.65 -0.12 -5.76
N LEU A 33 -2.19 0.75 -4.85
CA LEU A 33 -1.89 0.37 -3.45
C LEU A 33 -3.14 -0.12 -2.73
N MET A 34 -4.26 0.61 -2.84
CA MET A 34 -5.53 0.20 -2.22
C MET A 34 -6.05 -1.14 -2.76
N ALA A 35 -5.93 -1.36 -4.07
CA ALA A 35 -6.34 -2.61 -4.72
C ALA A 35 -5.48 -3.79 -4.25
N GLN A 36 -4.17 -3.59 -4.07
CA GLN A 36 -3.26 -4.61 -3.56
C GLN A 36 -3.65 -5.05 -2.13
N GLU A 37 -3.82 -4.09 -1.22
CA GLU A 37 -4.23 -4.38 0.16
C GLU A 37 -5.62 -5.04 0.21
N SER A 38 -6.56 -4.56 -0.60
CA SER A 38 -7.91 -5.14 -0.68
C SER A 38 -7.87 -6.58 -1.21
N GLY A 39 -7.00 -6.88 -2.17
CA GLY A 39 -6.80 -8.24 -2.68
C GLY A 39 -6.30 -9.20 -1.60
N TRP A 40 -5.34 -8.75 -0.78
CA TRP A 40 -4.86 -9.50 0.38
C TRP A 40 -5.95 -9.74 1.42
N VAL A 41 -6.74 -8.71 1.74
CA VAL A 41 -7.87 -8.83 2.67
C VAL A 41 -8.88 -9.86 2.17
N VAL A 42 -9.26 -9.82 0.90
CA VAL A 42 -10.20 -10.79 0.32
C VAL A 42 -9.64 -12.22 0.38
N ALA A 43 -8.35 -12.41 0.08
CA ALA A 43 -7.70 -13.72 0.16
C ALA A 43 -7.67 -14.27 1.59
N GLU A 44 -7.32 -13.42 2.57
CA GLU A 44 -7.13 -13.84 3.96
C GLU A 44 -8.46 -14.01 4.71
N VAL A 45 -9.40 -13.10 4.50
CA VAL A 45 -10.75 -13.19 5.09
C VAL A 45 -11.56 -14.30 4.42
N GLY A 46 -11.40 -14.52 3.11
CA GLY A 46 -12.05 -15.62 2.39
C GLY A 46 -11.62 -17.01 2.88
N ARG A 47 -10.49 -17.10 3.57
CA ARG A 47 -9.93 -18.32 4.15
C ARG A 47 -10.48 -18.63 5.55
N GLN A 48 -11.09 -17.64 6.22
CA GLN A 48 -11.76 -17.83 7.51
C GLN A 48 -12.95 -18.81 7.33
N PRO A 49 -13.19 -19.77 8.26
CA PRO A 49 -12.68 -19.87 9.63
C PRO A 49 -11.40 -20.73 9.78
N TRP A 50 -10.70 -21.05 8.70
CA TRP A 50 -9.60 -22.01 8.69
C TRP A 50 -8.22 -21.32 8.65
N ALA A 51 -7.35 -21.68 9.59
CA ALA A 51 -5.93 -21.31 9.58
C ALA A 51 -5.11 -22.26 8.69
N ILE A 52 -5.54 -23.51 8.54
CA ILE A 52 -5.11 -24.41 7.46
C ILE A 52 -6.37 -25.17 7.04
N TYR A 53 -6.71 -25.12 5.75
CA TYR A 53 -7.97 -25.69 5.24
C TYR A 53 -8.10 -27.16 5.63
N GLY A 54 -9.21 -27.50 6.30
CA GLY A 54 -9.52 -28.88 6.72
C GLY A 54 -8.64 -29.45 7.84
N LEU A 55 -7.65 -28.71 8.34
CA LEU A 55 -6.66 -29.21 9.32
C LEU A 55 -6.68 -28.43 10.63
N LEU A 56 -6.70 -27.08 10.57
CA LEU A 56 -6.58 -26.24 11.76
C LEU A 56 -7.56 -25.06 11.70
N PRO A 57 -8.60 -25.02 12.55
CA PRO A 57 -9.44 -23.84 12.73
C PRO A 57 -8.68 -22.69 13.40
N VAL A 58 -8.96 -21.45 13.00
CA VAL A 58 -8.31 -20.24 13.57
C VAL A 58 -8.50 -20.14 15.08
N LYS A 59 -9.67 -20.56 15.60
CA LYS A 59 -9.99 -20.53 17.05
C LYS A 59 -9.09 -21.43 17.91
N VAL A 60 -8.49 -22.46 17.31
CA VAL A 60 -7.60 -23.41 18.02
C VAL A 60 -6.12 -22.99 17.87
N ALA A 61 -5.81 -22.19 16.85
CA ALA A 61 -4.46 -21.71 16.57
C ALA A 61 -4.02 -20.53 17.47
N THR A 62 -4.94 -19.91 18.22
CA THR A 62 -4.63 -18.77 19.10
C THR A 62 -4.05 -19.20 20.43
N THR A 63 -2.91 -18.62 20.82
CA THR A 63 -2.28 -18.84 22.13
C THR A 63 -3.09 -18.19 23.26
N ASN A 64 -3.20 -18.86 24.42
CA ASN A 64 -3.78 -18.30 25.64
C ASN A 64 -2.83 -17.24 26.25
N LEU A 65 -2.86 -16.03 25.71
CA LEU A 65 -2.16 -14.86 26.26
C LEU A 65 -3.16 -13.93 26.92
N ALA A 66 -2.73 -13.24 27.98
CA ALA A 66 -3.53 -12.17 28.58
C ALA A 66 -3.80 -11.08 27.53
N ALA A 67 -5.07 -10.71 27.36
CA ALA A 67 -5.49 -9.72 26.35
C ALA A 67 -4.73 -8.39 26.47
N VAL A 68 -4.35 -8.01 27.69
CA VAL A 68 -3.52 -6.82 27.98
C VAL A 68 -2.16 -6.86 27.25
N ASN A 69 -1.49 -8.01 27.22
CA ASN A 69 -0.17 -8.11 26.59
C ASN A 69 -0.27 -7.93 25.07
N VAL A 70 -1.32 -8.47 24.45
CA VAL A 70 -1.58 -8.32 23.01
C VAL A 70 -1.93 -6.88 22.66
N GLN A 71 -2.71 -6.19 23.50
CA GLN A 71 -3.05 -4.79 23.29
C GLN A 71 -1.80 -3.89 23.38
N ILE A 72 -0.96 -4.10 24.38
CA ILE A 72 0.27 -3.30 24.56
C ILE A 72 1.19 -3.45 23.34
N THR A 73 1.45 -4.69 22.90
CA THR A 73 2.32 -4.92 21.73
C THR A 73 1.69 -4.38 20.45
N PHE A 74 0.38 -4.54 20.26
CA PHE A 74 -0.35 -3.96 19.13
C PHE A 74 -0.17 -2.44 19.04
N PHE A 75 -0.41 -1.70 20.14
CA PHE A 75 -0.26 -0.25 20.15
C PHE A 75 1.20 0.20 20.01
N MET A 76 2.15 -0.57 20.54
CA MET A 76 3.58 -0.32 20.36
C MET A 76 3.96 -0.41 18.88
N PHE A 77 3.57 -1.49 18.19
CA PHE A 77 3.83 -1.64 16.75
C PHE A 77 3.06 -0.62 15.92
N LEU A 78 1.81 -0.32 16.27
CA LEU A 78 1.02 0.72 15.61
C LEU A 78 1.73 2.08 15.68
N GLY A 79 2.19 2.48 16.86
CA GLY A 79 2.93 3.73 17.04
C GLY A 79 4.24 3.75 16.26
N LEU A 80 5.01 2.66 16.31
CA LEU A 80 6.27 2.52 15.57
C LEU A 80 6.07 2.65 14.07
N PHE A 81 5.15 1.87 13.48
CA PHE A 81 4.91 1.89 12.03
C PHE A 81 4.28 3.20 11.57
N THR A 82 3.42 3.82 12.38
CA THR A 82 2.88 5.15 12.06
C THR A 82 3.97 6.21 12.03
N LEU A 83 4.91 6.18 12.98
CA LEU A 83 6.05 7.10 13.01
C LEU A 83 6.96 6.91 11.79
N LEU A 84 7.27 5.66 11.44
CA LEU A 84 8.08 5.34 10.26
C LEU A 84 7.40 5.80 8.97
N LEU A 85 6.10 5.54 8.82
CA LEU A 85 5.32 6.00 7.68
C LEU A 85 5.32 7.54 7.56
N ALA A 86 5.14 8.24 8.68
CA ALA A 86 5.17 9.71 8.69
C ALA A 86 6.55 10.26 8.31
N ALA A 87 7.63 9.63 8.77
CA ALA A 87 8.99 9.99 8.40
C ALA A 87 9.24 9.75 6.90
N GLU A 88 8.83 8.59 6.38
CA GLU A 88 8.97 8.25 4.96
C GLU A 88 8.22 9.23 4.05
N ILE A 89 6.95 9.52 4.36
CA ILE A 89 6.15 10.50 3.60
C ILE A 89 6.81 11.87 3.63
N SER A 90 7.31 12.30 4.80
CA SER A 90 7.97 13.60 4.94
C SER A 90 9.24 13.69 4.09
N ILE A 91 10.05 12.62 4.09
CA ILE A 91 11.27 12.53 3.27
C ILE A 91 10.89 12.54 1.79
N MET A 92 9.92 11.71 1.37
CA MET A 92 9.48 11.61 -0.02
C MET A 92 8.96 12.95 -0.54
N LEU A 93 8.10 13.63 0.21
CA LEU A 93 7.59 14.95 -0.16
C LEU A 93 8.71 16.00 -0.24
N LYS A 94 9.69 15.95 0.68
CA LYS A 94 10.85 16.82 0.64
C LYS A 94 11.70 16.57 -0.61
N GLN A 95 11.96 15.31 -0.97
CA GLN A 95 12.71 14.94 -2.17
C GLN A 95 11.98 15.35 -3.45
N ILE A 96 10.66 15.14 -3.51
CA ILE A 96 9.83 15.58 -4.64
C ILE A 96 9.91 17.11 -4.81
N SER A 97 9.93 17.87 -3.70
CA SER A 97 10.02 19.33 -3.73
C SER A 97 11.40 19.87 -4.09
N ILE A 98 12.49 19.15 -3.79
CA ILE A 98 13.85 19.54 -4.19
C ILE A 98 14.01 19.45 -5.71
N GLY A 99 13.25 18.55 -6.35
CA GLY A 99 13.39 18.25 -7.78
C GLY A 99 14.69 17.50 -8.07
N PRO A 100 14.92 17.05 -9.32
CA PRO A 100 16.20 16.46 -9.69
C PRO A 100 17.30 17.50 -9.51
N SER A 101 18.30 17.22 -8.67
CA SER A 101 19.54 18.00 -8.65
C SER A 101 20.17 17.91 -10.03
N GLU A 102 20.47 19.05 -10.64
CA GLU A 102 21.22 19.15 -11.90
C GLU A 102 22.56 18.42 -11.78
N GLU A 103 22.58 17.14 -12.12
CA GLU A 103 23.79 16.44 -12.55
C GLU A 103 23.46 15.77 -13.88
N SER A 104 23.99 16.41 -14.93
CA SER A 104 23.98 16.14 -16.39
C SER A 104 22.77 16.57 -17.23
#